data_AF-A0A7X8LHS7-F1
#
_entry.id   AF-A0A7X8LHS7-F1
#
_cell.length_a   1.000
_cell.length_b   1.000
_cell.length_c   1.000
_cell.angle_alpha   90.00
_cell.angle_beta   90.00
_cell.angle_gamma   90.00
#
_symmetry.space_group_name_H-M   'P 1'
#
loop_
_entity.id
_entity.type
_entity.pdbx_description
1 polymer ?
#
loop_
_entity_poly.entity_id
_entity_poly.type
_entity_poly.pdbx_seq_one_letter_code
_entity_poly.pdbx_strand_id
1 'polypeptide(L)'
;MKTYLIIFAAIAVIALPFIFRQAPELTEWRSADPTLVVISPHNEAIRQEFAAGFSSWHKLHYGSPVKVDWRVIGGTTEIMRYLISQYTGSAQAWWSRLGHTWPIGGTERMFDPRFNPDSPPDDPTTRARFDAQAKLWRAFRNSDSPGETSSRIDLFFGGGTYDHDRAARQGLTVALWPPDGPTPDSLPLLTNLYHLVHDIPTSAGGEVWRNDYFLGNVLSTFGICYNPDRLADLGITTPPRTWRDLANPAYFGQIGITDPTKSGSVAKAFEMIIHEQCALAVAAAGFTPTQVNHFEQQITAARLDPGQLPDTVPAAYQEAVAHGWLEGINLIRLIGANSRYFTDGAGKVPVDVSDGVAAAGIAIDFYGRFQAESSKAIDGTPHLIYITPRGGSSVSADPISLLRGAPNKELALRFIYYVMTPHGQKLWNYRPGTPGGPRRFALCRMPITREFYPAGSSTESAAKHTPYTNDDLTDPDIDVYALAARFSYQPRWTARHFGIQRDLVKAMCLDSGNELRAAWAAIRATGGPAANPRAMELLQRPPDLPAPLNWTSAITTYNTIRREETLRQWTTYFRAAYRAAANAASQ
;
A
#
# COMPACT_ATOMS: atom_id res chain seq x y z
N MET A 1 -52.94 -10.01 34.37
CA MET A 1 -52.54 -9.22 33.18
C MET A 1 -51.03 -8.95 33.10
N LYS A 2 -50.40 -8.39 34.14
CA LYS A 2 -48.94 -8.10 34.14
C LYS A 2 -48.05 -9.33 33.93
N THR A 3 -48.36 -10.47 34.56
CA THR A 3 -47.58 -11.71 34.42
C THR A 3 -47.61 -12.26 32.98
N TYR A 4 -48.76 -12.20 32.32
CA TYR A 4 -48.90 -12.63 30.92
C TYR A 4 -48.17 -11.71 29.95
N LEU A 5 -48.15 -10.39 30.22
CA LEU A 5 -47.35 -9.42 29.46
C LEU A 5 -45.85 -9.66 29.60
N ILE A 6 -45.37 -10.01 30.80
CA ILE A 6 -43.95 -10.33 31.03
C ILE A 6 -43.57 -11.63 30.32
N ILE A 7 -44.41 -12.65 30.40
CA ILE A 7 -44.17 -13.93 29.70
C ILE A 7 -44.19 -13.71 28.18
N PHE A 8 -45.14 -12.92 27.66
CA PHE A 8 -45.20 -12.61 26.24
C PHE A 8 -43.99 -11.80 25.77
N ALA A 9 -43.53 -10.82 26.55
CA ALA A 9 -42.32 -10.07 26.26
C ALA A 9 -41.07 -10.96 26.30
N ALA A 10 -40.96 -11.88 27.26
CA ALA A 10 -39.85 -12.83 27.35
C ALA A 10 -39.85 -13.80 26.15
N ILE A 11 -41.01 -14.33 25.76
CA ILE A 11 -41.15 -15.17 24.56
C ILE A 11 -40.80 -14.37 23.31
N ALA A 12 -41.24 -13.12 23.20
CA ALA A 12 -40.91 -12.26 22.07
C ALA A 12 -39.40 -11.99 21.99
N VAL A 13 -38.74 -11.67 23.11
CA VAL A 13 -37.28 -11.47 23.17
C VAL A 13 -36.50 -12.73 22.82
N ILE A 14 -36.99 -13.90 23.22
CA ILE A 14 -36.38 -15.19 22.85
C ILE A 14 -36.64 -15.52 21.38
N ALA A 15 -37.82 -15.21 20.85
CA ALA A 15 -38.22 -15.51 19.48
C ALA A 15 -37.66 -14.53 18.45
N LEU A 16 -37.44 -13.25 18.82
CA LEU A 16 -36.88 -12.19 17.98
C LEU A 16 -35.59 -12.65 17.24
N PRO A 17 -34.57 -13.22 17.91
CA PRO A 17 -33.38 -13.77 17.26
C PRO A 17 -33.65 -14.89 16.24
N PHE A 18 -34.74 -15.66 16.39
CA PHE A 18 -35.11 -16.75 15.47
C PHE A 18 -36.00 -16.28 14.32
N ILE A 19 -36.88 -15.30 14.58
CA ILE A 19 -37.75 -14.66 13.58
C ILE A 19 -36.91 -13.78 12.64
N PHE A 20 -35.93 -13.05 13.19
CA PHE A 20 -34.96 -12.27 12.43
C PHE A 20 -33.67 -13.04 12.13
N ARG A 21 -33.65 -14.36 12.38
CA ARG A 21 -32.55 -15.21 11.91
C ARG A 21 -32.62 -15.21 10.39
N GLN A 22 -31.71 -14.46 9.76
CA GLN A 22 -31.52 -14.59 8.33
C GLN A 22 -31.24 -16.06 8.02
N ALA A 23 -31.92 -16.60 7.00
CA ALA A 23 -31.63 -17.92 6.48
C ALA A 23 -30.11 -18.02 6.32
N PRO A 24 -29.46 -19.04 6.90
CA PRO A 24 -28.02 -19.01 7.03
C PRO A 24 -27.42 -19.04 5.62
N GLU A 25 -26.73 -17.97 5.23
CA GLU A 25 -26.06 -17.90 3.94
C GLU A 25 -25.08 -19.07 3.83
N LEU A 26 -25.35 -19.99 2.89
CA LEU A 26 -24.48 -21.11 2.50
C LEU A 26 -23.90 -21.92 3.69
N THR A 27 -24.72 -22.71 4.38
CA THR A 27 -24.28 -23.55 5.53
C THR A 27 -24.42 -25.06 5.37
N GLU A 28 -24.65 -25.57 4.17
CA GLU A 28 -24.46 -27.01 3.93
C GLU A 28 -23.28 -27.24 3.00
N TRP A 29 -22.10 -26.77 3.42
CA TRP A 29 -20.84 -27.24 2.86
C TRP A 29 -20.73 -28.73 3.16
N ARG A 30 -20.76 -29.54 2.12
CA ARG A 30 -20.55 -30.98 2.24
C ARG A 30 -19.06 -31.23 2.41
N SER A 31 -18.69 -32.31 3.09
CA SER A 31 -17.27 -32.69 3.25
C SER A 31 -16.55 -32.91 1.91
N ALA A 32 -17.29 -33.11 0.81
CA ALA A 32 -16.76 -33.29 -0.54
C ALA A 32 -16.64 -31.98 -1.34
N ASP A 33 -17.12 -30.85 -0.83
CA ASP A 33 -17.06 -29.58 -1.57
C ASP A 33 -15.60 -29.06 -1.65
N PRO A 34 -15.19 -28.50 -2.79
CA PRO A 34 -13.84 -27.99 -2.97
C PRO A 34 -13.53 -26.86 -1.97
N THR A 35 -12.32 -26.88 -1.42
CA THR A 35 -11.82 -25.84 -0.51
C THR A 35 -10.63 -25.12 -1.13
N LEU A 36 -10.73 -23.80 -1.25
CA LEU A 36 -9.64 -22.91 -1.68
C LEU A 36 -9.00 -22.26 -0.45
N VAL A 37 -7.69 -22.38 -0.28
CA VAL A 37 -6.98 -21.79 0.87
C VAL A 37 -6.27 -20.50 0.45
N VAL A 38 -6.68 -19.37 1.01
CA VAL A 38 -6.16 -18.04 0.63
C VAL A 38 -5.54 -17.34 1.83
N ILE A 39 -4.29 -16.92 1.71
CA ILE A 39 -3.64 -16.04 2.69
C ILE A 39 -3.84 -14.59 2.29
N SER A 40 -4.31 -13.76 3.22
CA SER A 40 -4.73 -12.40 2.89
C SER A 40 -4.62 -11.43 4.07
N PRO A 41 -4.17 -10.19 3.83
CA PRO A 41 -4.24 -9.10 4.80
C PRO A 41 -5.59 -8.37 4.76
N HIS A 42 -6.52 -8.77 3.89
CA HIS A 42 -7.80 -8.09 3.74
C HIS A 42 -8.66 -8.17 5.01
N ASN A 43 -9.44 -7.11 5.22
CA ASN A 43 -10.44 -7.07 6.27
C ASN A 43 -11.57 -8.09 6.04
N GLU A 44 -12.42 -8.27 7.05
CA GLU A 44 -13.51 -9.23 6.99
C GLU A 44 -14.53 -8.92 5.88
N ALA A 45 -14.80 -7.64 5.60
CA ALA A 45 -15.76 -7.23 4.57
C ALA A 45 -15.38 -7.77 3.18
N ILE A 46 -14.13 -7.54 2.75
CA ILE A 46 -13.63 -8.05 1.46
C ILE A 46 -13.68 -9.57 1.44
N ARG A 47 -13.24 -10.23 2.52
CA ARG A 47 -13.21 -11.70 2.60
C ARG A 47 -14.60 -12.33 2.48
N GLN A 48 -15.62 -11.73 3.11
CA GLN A 48 -17.00 -12.21 3.00
C GLN A 48 -17.59 -12.01 1.60
N GLU A 49 -17.46 -10.81 1.03
CA GLU A 49 -18.03 -10.50 -0.29
C GLU A 49 -17.39 -11.36 -1.39
N PHE A 50 -16.07 -11.52 -1.39
CA PHE A 50 -15.39 -12.36 -2.37
C PHE A 50 -15.66 -13.86 -2.16
N ALA A 51 -15.76 -14.34 -0.91
CA ALA A 51 -16.09 -15.75 -0.66
C ALA A 51 -17.52 -16.09 -1.13
N ALA A 52 -18.50 -15.26 -0.79
CA ALA A 52 -19.89 -15.45 -1.19
C ALA A 52 -20.06 -15.32 -2.72
N GLY A 53 -19.43 -14.30 -3.30
CA GLY A 53 -19.43 -14.05 -4.74
C GLY A 53 -18.79 -15.19 -5.53
N PHE A 54 -17.57 -15.61 -5.14
CA PHE A 54 -16.87 -16.70 -5.81
C PHE A 54 -17.59 -18.03 -5.67
N SER A 55 -18.08 -18.37 -4.48
CA SER A 55 -18.84 -19.60 -4.27
C SER A 55 -20.06 -19.69 -5.18
N SER A 56 -20.81 -18.59 -5.28
CA SER A 56 -22.01 -18.53 -6.11
C SER A 56 -21.66 -18.62 -7.59
N TRP A 57 -20.63 -17.88 -8.02
CA TRP A 57 -20.13 -17.92 -9.39
C TRP A 57 -19.60 -19.32 -9.76
N HIS A 58 -18.83 -19.97 -8.89
CA HIS A 58 -18.29 -21.30 -9.14
C HIS A 58 -19.40 -22.36 -9.20
N LYS A 59 -20.43 -22.27 -8.36
CA LYS A 59 -21.60 -23.16 -8.44
C LYS A 59 -22.31 -23.05 -9.78
N LEU A 60 -22.45 -21.83 -10.30
CA LEU A 60 -23.11 -21.59 -11.58
C LEU A 60 -22.28 -22.12 -12.77
N HIS A 61 -20.96 -21.98 -12.74
CA HIS A 61 -20.09 -22.30 -13.89
C HIS A 61 -19.50 -23.72 -13.85
N TYR A 62 -19.34 -24.30 -12.66
CA TYR A 62 -18.68 -25.59 -12.43
C TYR A 62 -19.52 -26.56 -11.59
N GLY A 63 -20.78 -26.23 -11.31
CA GLY A 63 -21.77 -27.13 -10.68
C GLY A 63 -21.62 -27.34 -9.17
N SER A 64 -20.58 -26.78 -8.53
CA SER A 64 -20.32 -26.92 -7.10
C SER A 64 -19.95 -25.59 -6.45
N PRO A 65 -20.40 -25.29 -5.22
CA PRO A 65 -19.92 -24.13 -4.49
C PRO A 65 -18.49 -24.37 -4.00
N VAL A 66 -17.76 -23.31 -3.62
CA VAL A 66 -16.39 -23.41 -3.09
C VAL A 66 -16.29 -22.77 -1.73
N LYS A 67 -15.76 -23.52 -0.76
CA LYS A 67 -15.40 -22.98 0.54
C LYS A 67 -14.08 -22.24 0.42
N VAL A 68 -14.06 -20.95 0.72
CA VAL A 68 -12.82 -20.17 0.81
C VAL A 68 -12.33 -20.16 2.25
N ASP A 69 -11.21 -20.82 2.51
CA ASP A 69 -10.53 -20.85 3.81
C ASP A 69 -9.50 -19.72 3.88
N TRP A 70 -9.85 -18.67 4.61
CA TRP A 70 -9.02 -17.48 4.77
C TRP A 70 -8.00 -17.64 5.89
N ARG A 71 -6.71 -17.59 5.54
CA ARG A 71 -5.60 -17.54 6.48
C ARG A 71 -5.30 -16.09 6.84
N VAL A 72 -5.79 -15.67 8.01
CA VAL A 72 -5.58 -14.32 8.55
C VAL A 72 -4.50 -14.38 9.63
N ILE A 73 -3.30 -13.94 9.28
CA ILE A 73 -2.13 -14.04 10.18
C ILE A 73 -1.52 -12.67 10.53
N GLY A 74 -2.09 -11.59 9.98
CA GLY A 74 -1.60 -10.22 10.18
C GLY A 74 -1.46 -9.49 8.85
N GLY A 75 -0.60 -8.46 8.84
CA GLY A 75 -0.25 -7.72 7.64
C GLY A 75 0.66 -8.52 6.70
N THR A 76 1.03 -7.93 5.57
CA THR A 76 1.87 -8.58 4.57
C THR A 76 3.24 -8.99 5.13
N THR A 77 3.79 -8.24 6.09
CA THR A 77 5.06 -8.60 6.74
C THR A 77 4.96 -9.92 7.53
N GLU A 78 3.90 -10.10 8.31
CA GLU A 78 3.60 -11.37 9.00
C GLU A 78 3.37 -12.49 7.98
N ILE A 79 2.64 -12.19 6.89
CA ILE A 79 2.39 -13.13 5.79
C ILE A 79 3.68 -13.67 5.18
N MET A 80 4.60 -12.78 4.83
CA MET A 80 5.88 -13.16 4.24
C MET A 80 6.72 -14.02 5.18
N ARG A 81 6.78 -13.68 6.48
CA ARG A 81 7.50 -14.50 7.48
C ARG A 81 6.89 -15.89 7.64
N TYR A 82 5.56 -15.97 7.67
CA TYR A 82 4.86 -17.25 7.77
C TYR A 82 5.10 -18.13 6.54
N LEU A 83 4.98 -17.56 5.33
CA LEU A 83 5.23 -18.30 4.09
C LEU A 83 6.66 -18.86 4.04
N ILE A 84 7.67 -18.03 4.36
CA ILE A 84 9.08 -18.47 4.46
C ILE A 84 9.22 -19.66 5.42
N SER A 85 8.58 -19.59 6.59
CA SER A 85 8.61 -20.67 7.57
C SER A 85 7.95 -21.96 7.05
N GLN A 86 6.77 -21.87 6.43
CA GLN A 86 6.08 -23.03 5.86
C GLN A 86 6.89 -23.69 4.75
N TYR A 87 7.41 -22.91 3.80
CA TYR A 87 8.23 -23.43 2.71
C TYR A 87 9.55 -24.01 3.20
N THR A 88 10.17 -23.45 4.24
CA THR A 88 11.38 -24.01 4.86
C THR A 88 11.11 -25.42 5.38
N GLY A 89 10.08 -25.58 6.22
CA GLY A 89 9.72 -26.87 6.79
C GLY A 89 9.36 -27.91 5.71
N SER A 90 8.57 -27.50 4.72
CA SER A 90 8.21 -28.38 3.60
C SER A 90 9.42 -28.77 2.74
N ALA A 91 10.30 -27.82 2.41
CA ALA A 91 11.48 -28.07 1.60
C ALA A 91 12.47 -28.98 2.34
N GLN A 92 12.67 -28.79 3.65
CA GLN A 92 13.50 -29.67 4.46
C GLN A 92 13.01 -31.11 4.46
N ALA A 93 11.71 -31.31 4.68
CA ALA A 93 11.10 -32.64 4.66
C ALA A 93 11.25 -33.31 3.28
N TRP A 94 10.99 -32.57 2.20
CA TRP A 94 11.18 -33.07 0.84
C TRP A 94 12.62 -33.40 0.50
N TRP A 95 13.55 -32.50 0.82
CA TRP A 95 14.98 -32.67 0.59
C TRP A 95 15.53 -33.91 1.31
N SER A 96 15.07 -34.14 2.55
CA SER A 96 15.41 -35.34 3.31
C SER A 96 14.85 -36.62 2.68
N ARG A 97 13.61 -36.61 2.15
CA ARG A 97 13.04 -37.75 1.42
C ARG A 97 13.82 -38.10 0.15
N LEU A 98 14.48 -37.12 -0.47
CA LEU A 98 15.39 -37.33 -1.61
C LEU A 98 16.76 -37.89 -1.19
N GLY A 99 16.98 -38.18 0.10
CA GLY A 99 18.24 -38.68 0.64
C GLY A 99 19.34 -37.61 0.71
N HIS A 100 18.97 -36.33 0.70
CA HIS A 100 19.93 -35.23 0.79
C HIS A 100 19.98 -34.62 2.19
N THR A 101 21.18 -34.24 2.64
CA THR A 101 21.38 -33.46 3.86
C THR A 101 21.06 -31.99 3.60
N TRP A 102 20.39 -31.32 4.55
CA TRP A 102 20.11 -29.89 4.45
C TRP A 102 21.42 -29.07 4.47
N PRO A 103 21.70 -28.23 3.45
CA PRO A 103 22.92 -27.42 3.43
C PRO A 103 22.97 -26.40 4.57
N ILE A 104 24.17 -26.15 5.12
CA ILE A 104 24.41 -25.05 6.06
C ILE A 104 24.03 -23.72 5.38
N GLY A 105 23.19 -22.92 6.04
CA GLY A 105 22.66 -21.67 5.47
C GLY A 105 21.68 -21.88 4.31
N GLY A 106 21.13 -23.09 4.16
CA GLY A 106 20.26 -23.46 3.04
C GLY A 106 18.98 -22.62 2.99
N THR A 107 18.38 -22.30 4.15
CA THR A 107 17.16 -21.49 4.23
C THR A 107 17.39 -20.07 3.76
N GLU A 108 18.42 -19.41 4.30
CA GLU A 108 18.81 -18.05 3.94
C GLU A 108 19.14 -17.98 2.45
N ARG A 109 19.85 -18.98 1.93
CA ARG A 109 20.22 -19.01 0.52
C ARG A 109 19.03 -19.27 -0.41
N MET A 110 18.13 -20.17 -0.03
CA MET A 110 16.95 -20.53 -0.85
C MET A 110 16.04 -19.33 -1.11
N PHE A 111 15.94 -18.40 -0.15
CA PHE A 111 15.12 -17.19 -0.27
C PHE A 111 15.91 -15.90 -0.48
N ASP A 112 17.20 -15.98 -0.79
CA ASP A 112 17.99 -14.79 -1.12
C ASP A 112 17.65 -14.32 -2.55
N PRO A 113 17.02 -13.15 -2.72
CA PRO A 113 16.63 -12.65 -4.03
C PRO A 113 17.83 -12.21 -4.89
N ARG A 114 19.04 -12.09 -4.30
CA ARG A 114 20.26 -11.67 -4.99
C ARG A 114 21.19 -12.82 -5.32
N PHE A 115 20.84 -14.03 -4.93
CA PHE A 115 21.70 -15.17 -5.16
C PHE A 115 21.73 -15.54 -6.65
N ASN A 116 22.94 -15.62 -7.21
CA ASN A 116 23.18 -16.15 -8.54
C ASN A 116 23.80 -17.54 -8.44
N PRO A 117 23.08 -18.64 -8.78
CA PRO A 117 23.61 -19.99 -8.70
C PRO A 117 24.66 -20.32 -9.76
N ASP A 118 24.88 -19.42 -10.74
CA ASP A 118 25.82 -19.57 -11.85
C ASP A 118 27.10 -18.74 -11.67
N SER A 119 27.29 -18.11 -10.50
CA SER A 119 28.50 -17.36 -10.14
C SER A 119 29.19 -17.94 -8.90
N PRO A 120 29.85 -19.10 -9.04
CA PRO A 120 30.50 -19.75 -7.93
C PRO A 120 31.77 -19.00 -7.46
N PRO A 121 32.10 -19.07 -6.16
CA PRO A 121 33.36 -18.54 -5.63
C PRO A 121 34.55 -19.44 -6.00
N ASP A 122 35.76 -18.86 -6.00
CA ASP A 122 37.01 -19.56 -6.34
C ASP A 122 37.53 -20.46 -5.20
N ASP A 123 37.27 -20.10 -3.95
CA ASP A 123 37.73 -20.89 -2.79
C ASP A 123 37.03 -22.27 -2.73
N PRO A 124 37.78 -23.40 -2.68
CA PRO A 124 37.20 -24.75 -2.75
C PRO A 124 36.19 -25.09 -1.63
N THR A 125 36.44 -24.65 -0.40
CA THR A 125 35.53 -24.94 0.73
C THR A 125 34.22 -24.16 0.63
N THR A 126 34.33 -22.89 0.25
CA THR A 126 33.19 -22.02 -0.02
C THR A 126 32.43 -22.50 -1.26
N ARG A 127 33.13 -23.04 -2.26
CA ARG A 127 32.57 -23.61 -3.49
C ARG A 127 31.70 -24.81 -3.21
N ALA A 128 32.16 -25.80 -2.42
CA ALA A 128 31.36 -26.98 -2.10
C ALA A 128 30.04 -26.61 -1.38
N ARG A 129 30.10 -25.65 -0.44
CA ARG A 129 28.91 -25.10 0.22
C ARG A 129 28.00 -24.37 -0.78
N PHE A 130 28.58 -23.53 -1.64
CA PHE A 130 27.85 -22.80 -2.67
C PHE A 130 27.11 -23.78 -3.60
N ASP A 131 27.76 -24.82 -4.09
CA ASP A 131 27.18 -25.79 -5.02
C ASP A 131 26.02 -26.56 -4.37
N ALA A 132 26.16 -26.96 -3.11
CA ALA A 132 25.07 -27.60 -2.36
C ALA A 132 23.86 -26.67 -2.20
N GLN A 133 24.09 -25.40 -1.88
CA GLN A 133 23.01 -24.43 -1.78
C GLN A 133 22.40 -24.08 -3.15
N ALA A 134 23.21 -23.99 -4.21
CA ALA A 134 22.76 -23.75 -5.57
C ALA A 134 21.89 -24.91 -6.08
N LYS A 135 22.24 -26.15 -5.73
CA LYS A 135 21.42 -27.33 -6.02
C LYS A 135 20.06 -27.24 -5.33
N LEU A 136 20.02 -26.92 -4.03
CA LEU A 136 18.76 -26.71 -3.30
C LEU A 136 17.93 -25.57 -3.91
N TRP A 137 18.57 -24.43 -4.21
CA TRP A 137 17.91 -23.26 -4.77
C TRP A 137 17.24 -23.58 -6.12
N ARG A 138 17.95 -24.29 -7.01
CA ARG A 138 17.41 -24.74 -8.31
C ARG A 138 16.29 -25.76 -8.12
N ALA A 139 16.47 -26.74 -7.25
CA ALA A 139 15.47 -27.76 -6.97
C ALA A 139 14.16 -27.16 -6.46
N PHE A 140 14.23 -26.21 -5.52
CA PHE A 140 13.05 -25.50 -5.01
C PHE A 140 12.34 -24.69 -6.11
N ARG A 141 13.08 -23.94 -6.93
CA ARG A 141 12.47 -23.08 -7.97
C ARG A 141 11.94 -23.84 -9.19
N ASN A 142 12.45 -25.05 -9.43
CA ASN A 142 11.95 -25.93 -10.49
C ASN A 142 10.79 -26.82 -10.01
N SER A 143 10.51 -26.82 -8.70
CA SER A 143 9.38 -27.53 -8.09
C SER A 143 8.14 -26.64 -8.10
N ASP A 144 7.02 -27.14 -8.61
CA ASP A 144 5.69 -26.53 -8.44
C ASP A 144 4.64 -27.60 -8.07
N SER A 145 5.09 -28.70 -7.48
CA SER A 145 4.24 -29.81 -7.07
C SER A 145 3.93 -29.73 -5.58
N PRO A 146 2.64 -29.83 -5.16
CA PRO A 146 2.29 -29.84 -3.75
C PRO A 146 2.87 -31.02 -2.98
N GLY A 147 3.20 -32.12 -3.67
CA GLY A 147 3.85 -33.30 -3.07
C GLY A 147 5.35 -33.11 -2.78
N GLU A 148 5.97 -32.13 -3.44
CA GLU A 148 7.37 -31.77 -3.27
C GLU A 148 7.50 -30.65 -2.23
N THR A 149 7.24 -29.40 -2.62
CA THR A 149 7.34 -28.24 -1.72
C THR A 149 6.07 -27.40 -1.77
N SER A 150 5.47 -27.15 -0.61
CA SER A 150 4.20 -26.42 -0.53
C SER A 150 4.04 -25.71 0.82
N SER A 151 3.41 -24.54 0.79
CA SER A 151 2.88 -23.88 1.99
C SER A 151 1.52 -24.44 2.42
N ARG A 152 0.94 -25.34 1.62
CA ARG A 152 -0.46 -25.80 1.70
C ARG A 152 -1.51 -24.69 1.55
N ILE A 153 -1.09 -23.57 0.99
CA ILE A 153 -1.94 -22.41 0.70
C ILE A 153 -1.88 -22.19 -0.82
N ASP A 154 -3.02 -21.85 -1.41
CA ASP A 154 -3.17 -21.73 -2.85
C ASP A 154 -2.80 -20.33 -3.36
N LEU A 155 -3.29 -19.29 -2.67
CA LEU A 155 -3.19 -17.91 -3.14
C LEU A 155 -2.70 -16.96 -2.05
N PHE A 156 -1.91 -15.97 -2.45
CA PHE A 156 -1.68 -14.74 -1.69
C PHE A 156 -2.50 -13.62 -2.34
N PHE A 157 -3.49 -13.08 -1.61
CA PHE A 157 -4.45 -12.09 -2.14
C PHE A 157 -4.52 -10.83 -1.28
N GLY A 158 -4.13 -9.69 -1.86
CA GLY A 158 -4.12 -8.38 -1.22
C GLY A 158 -2.79 -8.01 -0.59
N GLY A 159 -2.62 -6.74 -0.28
CA GLY A 159 -1.33 -6.16 0.10
C GLY A 159 -0.80 -5.24 -0.99
N GLY A 160 0.48 -4.85 -0.90
CA GLY A 160 1.13 -4.02 -1.91
C GLY A 160 1.99 -4.85 -2.87
N THR A 161 2.23 -4.31 -4.07
CA THR A 161 3.09 -4.93 -5.10
C THR A 161 4.50 -5.27 -4.60
N TYR A 162 5.06 -4.48 -3.68
CA TYR A 162 6.37 -4.75 -3.07
C TYR A 162 6.50 -6.16 -2.49
N ASP A 163 5.51 -6.60 -1.72
CA ASP A 163 5.54 -7.90 -1.06
C ASP A 163 5.35 -9.05 -2.05
N HIS A 164 4.56 -8.83 -3.11
CA HIS A 164 4.36 -9.80 -4.18
C HIS A 164 5.60 -9.94 -5.07
N ASP A 165 6.27 -8.83 -5.42
CA ASP A 165 7.56 -8.85 -6.11
C ASP A 165 8.65 -9.51 -5.26
N ARG A 166 8.62 -9.29 -3.95
CA ARG A 166 9.52 -9.97 -3.02
C ARG A 166 9.21 -11.46 -3.01
N ALA A 167 7.94 -11.87 -2.90
CA ALA A 167 7.53 -13.26 -2.94
C ALA A 167 7.97 -13.96 -4.23
N ALA A 168 7.83 -13.30 -5.38
CA ALA A 168 8.30 -13.78 -6.68
C ALA A 168 9.82 -13.99 -6.69
N ARG A 169 10.61 -12.99 -6.29
CA ARG A 169 12.09 -13.10 -6.24
C ARG A 169 12.59 -14.14 -5.24
N GLN A 170 11.86 -14.33 -4.15
CA GLN A 170 12.13 -15.40 -3.17
C GLN A 170 11.69 -16.78 -3.66
N GLY A 171 10.99 -16.87 -4.80
CA GLY A 171 10.50 -18.12 -5.37
C GLY A 171 9.27 -18.67 -4.65
N LEU A 172 8.55 -17.87 -3.86
CA LEU A 172 7.35 -18.30 -3.14
C LEU A 172 6.11 -18.39 -4.05
N THR A 173 6.11 -17.63 -5.13
CA THR A 173 5.06 -17.60 -6.14
C THR A 173 5.56 -18.15 -7.47
N VAL A 174 4.63 -18.46 -8.37
CA VAL A 174 4.91 -18.93 -9.73
C VAL A 174 4.31 -17.98 -10.75
N ALA A 175 4.92 -17.94 -11.92
CA ALA A 175 4.36 -17.21 -13.05
C ALA A 175 3.04 -17.85 -13.49
N LEU A 176 2.04 -17.03 -13.83
CA LEU A 176 0.75 -17.47 -14.36
C LEU A 176 0.88 -17.99 -15.80
N TRP A 177 1.81 -17.43 -16.56
CA TRP A 177 2.14 -17.79 -17.94
C TRP A 177 3.60 -17.42 -18.26
N PRO A 178 4.18 -17.94 -19.36
CA PRO A 178 5.46 -17.47 -19.90
C PRO A 178 5.44 -15.98 -20.28
N PRO A 179 6.61 -15.31 -20.42
CA PRO A 179 6.67 -13.87 -20.74
C PRO A 179 5.89 -13.44 -22.00
N ASP A 180 5.77 -14.32 -22.99
CA ASP A 180 5.04 -14.07 -24.24
C ASP A 180 3.54 -14.43 -24.16
N GLY A 181 3.05 -14.77 -22.96
CA GLY A 181 1.68 -15.21 -22.71
C GLY A 181 1.50 -16.73 -22.74
N PRO A 182 0.24 -17.22 -22.59
CA PRO A 182 -0.07 -18.64 -22.57
C PRO A 182 0.19 -19.31 -23.93
N THR A 183 0.71 -20.54 -23.89
CA THR A 183 0.95 -21.38 -25.07
C THR A 183 -0.34 -22.06 -25.56
N PRO A 184 -0.40 -22.60 -26.80
CA PRO A 184 -1.56 -23.33 -27.29
C PRO A 184 -2.00 -24.51 -26.40
N ASP A 185 -1.06 -25.14 -25.68
CA ASP A 185 -1.32 -26.25 -24.76
C ASP A 185 -1.72 -25.80 -23.34
N SER A 186 -1.79 -24.48 -23.10
CA SER A 186 -2.20 -23.95 -21.80
C SER A 186 -3.67 -24.25 -21.50
N LEU A 187 -4.02 -24.30 -20.21
CA LEU A 187 -5.42 -24.43 -19.80
C LEU A 187 -6.26 -23.31 -20.44
N PRO A 188 -7.43 -23.61 -21.05
CA PRO A 188 -8.27 -22.59 -21.68
C PRO A 188 -8.62 -21.41 -20.76
N LEU A 189 -8.74 -21.69 -19.45
CA LEU A 189 -8.93 -20.68 -18.42
C LEU A 189 -7.79 -19.65 -18.36
N LEU A 190 -6.54 -20.05 -18.54
CA LEU A 190 -5.38 -19.16 -18.55
C LEU A 190 -5.38 -18.27 -19.78
N THR A 191 -5.74 -18.80 -20.95
CA THR A 191 -5.91 -17.99 -22.16
C THR A 191 -7.01 -16.94 -21.99
N ASN A 192 -8.14 -17.33 -21.40
CA ASN A 192 -9.24 -16.40 -21.10
C ASN A 192 -8.82 -15.34 -20.07
N LEU A 193 -8.10 -15.73 -19.02
CA LEU A 193 -7.55 -14.79 -18.03
C LEU A 193 -6.57 -13.82 -18.68
N TYR A 194 -5.67 -14.31 -19.51
CA TYR A 194 -4.69 -13.51 -20.22
C TYR A 194 -5.38 -12.45 -21.09
N HIS A 195 -6.36 -12.84 -21.91
CA HIS A 195 -7.14 -11.89 -22.72
C HIS A 195 -7.89 -10.87 -21.88
N LEU A 196 -8.46 -11.29 -20.74
CA LEU A 196 -9.20 -10.40 -19.84
C LEU A 196 -8.32 -9.31 -19.22
N VAL A 197 -7.03 -9.61 -18.97
CA VAL A 197 -6.11 -8.66 -18.34
C VAL A 197 -5.12 -8.02 -19.29
N HIS A 198 -5.06 -8.46 -20.55
CA HIS A 198 -4.09 -7.98 -21.53
C HIS A 198 -4.18 -6.46 -21.71
N ASP A 199 -5.40 -5.93 -21.77
CA ASP A 199 -5.65 -4.50 -21.98
C ASP A 199 -5.38 -3.64 -20.75
N ILE A 200 -5.20 -4.23 -19.57
CA ILE A 200 -4.73 -3.53 -18.37
C ILE A 200 -3.22 -3.30 -18.54
N PRO A 201 -2.72 -2.05 -18.35
CA PRO A 201 -1.28 -1.77 -18.41
C PRO A 201 -0.47 -2.61 -17.41
N THR A 202 0.74 -3.03 -17.79
CA THR A 202 1.69 -3.67 -16.85
C THR A 202 2.16 -2.69 -15.78
N SER A 203 2.26 -1.41 -16.12
CA SER A 203 2.59 -0.31 -15.22
C SER A 203 1.84 0.95 -15.64
N ALA A 204 1.59 1.84 -14.67
CA ALA A 204 1.04 3.16 -14.91
C ALA A 204 1.57 4.13 -13.85
N GLY A 205 1.89 5.37 -14.24
CA GLY A 205 2.42 6.38 -13.33
C GLY A 205 3.69 5.99 -12.58
N GLY A 206 4.52 5.11 -13.17
CA GLY A 206 5.74 4.58 -12.55
C GLY A 206 5.52 3.46 -11.52
N GLU A 207 4.28 3.02 -11.29
CA GLU A 207 3.94 1.90 -10.42
C GLU A 207 3.65 0.64 -11.28
N VAL A 208 4.09 -0.53 -10.83
CA VAL A 208 3.76 -1.81 -11.48
C VAL A 208 2.33 -2.19 -11.08
N TRP A 209 1.49 -2.50 -12.05
CA TRP A 209 0.11 -2.95 -11.83
C TRP A 209 -0.05 -4.45 -12.04
N ARG A 210 0.72 -5.05 -12.96
CA ARG A 210 0.78 -6.50 -13.14
C ARG A 210 2.10 -6.91 -13.76
N ASN A 211 2.49 -8.15 -13.47
CA ASN A 211 3.56 -8.86 -14.16
C ASN A 211 3.18 -10.34 -14.26
N ASP A 212 4.10 -11.20 -14.67
CA ASP A 212 3.78 -12.61 -14.86
C ASP A 212 3.52 -13.36 -13.54
N TYR A 213 3.94 -12.80 -12.39
CA TYR A 213 3.83 -13.43 -11.06
C TYR A 213 2.66 -12.91 -10.22
N PHE A 214 2.09 -11.77 -10.58
CA PHE A 214 0.94 -11.20 -9.89
C PHE A 214 0.08 -10.34 -10.80
N LEU A 215 -1.21 -10.28 -10.47
CA LEU A 215 -2.17 -9.39 -11.11
C LEU A 215 -2.73 -8.40 -10.09
N GLY A 216 -2.54 -7.11 -10.33
CA GLY A 216 -3.35 -6.07 -9.71
C GLY A 216 -4.82 -6.31 -10.03
N ASN A 217 -5.68 -6.22 -9.01
CA ASN A 217 -7.12 -6.43 -9.17
C ASN A 217 -7.97 -5.26 -8.66
N VAL A 218 -7.34 -4.34 -7.93
CA VAL A 218 -7.93 -3.12 -7.40
C VAL A 218 -6.80 -2.11 -7.21
N LEU A 219 -7.12 -0.82 -7.29
CA LEU A 219 -6.17 0.28 -7.23
C LEU A 219 -6.35 1.11 -5.96
N SER A 220 -5.24 1.70 -5.52
CA SER A 220 -5.11 2.49 -4.29
C SER A 220 -4.41 3.82 -4.58
N THR A 221 -4.94 4.87 -3.98
CA THR A 221 -4.32 6.20 -3.90
C THR A 221 -4.15 6.66 -2.45
N PHE A 222 -3.28 7.65 -2.24
CA PHE A 222 -3.02 8.25 -0.95
C PHE A 222 -3.47 9.70 -0.98
N GLY A 223 -4.14 10.16 0.06
CA GLY A 223 -4.77 11.46 0.01
C GLY A 223 -5.13 12.05 1.34
N ILE A 224 -6.00 13.05 1.25
CA ILE A 224 -6.42 13.90 2.36
C ILE A 224 -7.90 13.64 2.59
N CYS A 225 -8.25 13.35 3.84
CA CYS A 225 -9.62 13.45 4.30
C CYS A 225 -9.81 14.74 5.08
N TYR A 226 -10.93 15.42 4.91
CA TYR A 226 -11.28 16.62 5.68
C TYR A 226 -12.77 16.66 6.01
N ASN A 227 -13.10 17.39 7.08
CA ASN A 227 -14.46 17.60 7.54
C ASN A 227 -14.92 19.02 7.20
N PRO A 228 -15.90 19.20 6.29
CA PRO A 228 -16.36 20.52 5.87
C PRO A 228 -16.87 21.40 7.01
N ASP A 229 -17.65 20.84 7.94
CA ASP A 229 -18.22 21.54 9.09
C ASP A 229 -17.09 22.04 10.01
N ARG A 230 -16.09 21.18 10.24
CA ARG A 230 -14.94 21.53 11.06
C ARG A 230 -14.05 22.58 10.41
N LEU A 231 -13.92 22.60 9.09
CA LEU A 231 -13.23 23.67 8.38
C LEU A 231 -13.97 25.00 8.53
N ALA A 232 -15.30 24.99 8.42
CA ALA A 232 -16.13 26.18 8.63
C ALA A 232 -15.98 26.74 10.05
N ASP A 233 -15.99 25.90 11.08
CA ASP A 233 -15.74 26.30 12.49
C ASP A 233 -14.39 27.00 12.67
N LEU A 234 -13.37 26.59 11.91
CA LEU A 234 -12.03 27.15 11.96
C LEU A 234 -11.86 28.39 11.07
N GLY A 235 -12.91 28.81 10.35
CA GLY A 235 -12.84 29.90 9.38
C GLY A 235 -12.01 29.58 8.13
N ILE A 236 -11.79 28.29 7.82
CA ILE A 236 -11.03 27.84 6.66
C ILE A 236 -12.00 27.72 5.47
N THR A 237 -11.98 28.72 4.58
CA THR A 237 -12.91 28.78 3.43
C THR A 237 -12.47 27.95 2.23
N THR A 238 -11.18 27.61 2.14
CA THR A 238 -10.61 26.85 1.03
C THR A 238 -10.17 25.47 1.55
N PRO A 239 -10.87 24.39 1.16
CA PRO A 239 -10.50 23.04 1.58
C PRO A 239 -9.14 22.62 1.00
N PRO A 240 -8.42 21.70 1.66
CA PRO A 240 -7.11 21.26 1.20
C PRO A 240 -7.24 20.45 -0.09
N ARG A 241 -6.38 20.74 -1.07
CA ARG A 241 -6.33 20.04 -2.37
C ARG A 241 -4.96 19.42 -2.65
N THR A 242 -3.93 19.92 -2.00
CA THR A 242 -2.54 19.48 -2.13
C THR A 242 -1.97 19.14 -0.77
N TRP A 243 -0.89 18.36 -0.73
CA TRP A 243 -0.20 18.05 0.53
C TRP A 243 0.30 19.32 1.23
N ARG A 244 0.71 20.33 0.45
CA ARG A 244 1.20 21.62 0.95
C ARG A 244 0.14 22.38 1.75
N ASP A 245 -1.15 22.20 1.45
CA ASP A 245 -2.23 22.89 2.16
C ASP A 245 -2.30 22.47 3.64
N LEU A 246 -1.92 21.23 3.97
CA LEU A 246 -1.88 20.73 5.36
C LEU A 246 -0.79 21.42 6.21
N ALA A 247 0.18 22.09 5.59
CA ALA A 247 1.20 22.88 6.28
C ALA A 247 0.74 24.31 6.60
N ASN A 248 -0.45 24.73 6.14
CA ASN A 248 -0.97 26.07 6.44
C ASN A 248 -1.17 26.24 7.97
N PRO A 249 -0.64 27.31 8.60
CA PRO A 249 -0.77 27.55 10.04
C PRO A 249 -2.21 27.60 10.58
N ALA A 250 -3.22 27.78 9.73
CA ALA A 250 -4.63 27.69 10.11
C ALA A 250 -5.01 26.29 10.65
N TYR A 251 -4.29 25.24 10.23
CA TYR A 251 -4.52 23.86 10.67
C TYR A 251 -3.82 23.49 11.98
N PHE A 252 -3.26 24.45 12.72
CA PHE A 252 -2.50 24.15 13.94
C PHE A 252 -3.33 23.37 14.98
N GLY A 253 -2.87 22.17 15.30
CA GLY A 253 -3.55 21.26 16.24
C GLY A 253 -4.81 20.61 15.67
N GLN A 254 -4.99 20.61 14.35
CA GLN A 254 -6.19 20.11 13.66
C GLN A 254 -5.91 18.97 12.68
N ILE A 255 -4.64 18.55 12.49
CA ILE A 255 -4.30 17.47 11.56
C ILE A 255 -4.17 16.12 12.28
N GLY A 256 -4.95 15.12 11.87
CA GLY A 256 -4.80 13.73 12.29
C GLY A 256 -3.72 13.02 11.47
N ILE A 257 -2.75 12.39 12.14
CA ILE A 257 -1.64 11.68 11.50
C ILE A 257 -1.45 10.31 12.16
N THR A 258 -0.96 9.33 11.41
CA THR A 258 -0.59 8.01 11.92
C THR A 258 0.93 7.86 11.98
N ASP A 259 1.46 7.15 12.98
CA ASP A 259 2.87 6.80 13.06
C ASP A 259 3.30 5.99 11.81
N PRO A 260 4.19 6.52 10.97
CA PRO A 260 4.63 5.82 9.75
C PRO A 260 5.47 4.59 10.06
N THR A 261 6.00 4.42 11.27
CA THR A 261 6.66 3.18 11.69
C THR A 261 5.67 2.05 11.93
N LYS A 262 4.38 2.36 12.13
CA LYS A 262 3.29 1.39 12.34
C LYS A 262 2.39 1.21 11.13
N SER A 263 2.24 2.24 10.30
CA SER A 263 1.40 2.20 9.09
C SER A 263 2.22 2.28 7.80
N GLY A 264 2.20 1.21 7.01
CA GLY A 264 2.82 1.19 5.68
C GLY A 264 2.15 2.15 4.70
N SER A 265 0.82 2.32 4.77
CA SER A 265 0.10 3.23 3.87
C SER A 265 0.41 4.70 4.15
N VAL A 266 0.53 5.09 5.42
CA VAL A 266 0.92 6.47 5.78
C VAL A 266 2.41 6.71 5.52
N ALA A 267 3.26 5.69 5.70
CA ALA A 267 4.66 5.78 5.26
C ALA A 267 4.76 6.01 3.74
N LYS A 268 3.90 5.37 2.95
CA LYS A 268 3.80 5.60 1.50
C LYS A 268 3.22 6.97 1.16
N ALA A 269 2.20 7.45 1.89
CA ALA A 269 1.71 8.82 1.73
C ALA A 269 2.82 9.86 1.97
N PHE A 270 3.64 9.71 3.01
CA PHE A 270 4.82 10.57 3.21
C PHE A 270 5.86 10.44 2.10
N GLU A 271 6.06 9.25 1.54
CA GLU A 271 6.89 9.10 0.34
C GLU A 271 6.35 9.91 -0.83
N MET A 272 5.02 9.93 -1.03
CA MET A 272 4.37 10.70 -2.10
C MET A 272 4.55 12.21 -1.88
N ILE A 273 4.46 12.70 -0.65
CA ILE A 273 4.78 14.10 -0.32
C ILE A 273 6.21 14.45 -0.73
N ILE A 274 7.18 13.61 -0.36
CA ILE A 274 8.60 13.85 -0.69
C ILE A 274 8.82 13.77 -2.19
N HIS A 275 8.25 12.76 -2.84
CA HIS A 275 8.39 12.54 -4.28
C HIS A 275 7.80 13.69 -5.10
N GLU A 276 6.63 14.19 -4.72
CA GLU A 276 6.02 15.38 -5.32
C GLU A 276 6.96 16.58 -5.22
N GLN A 277 7.57 16.84 -4.05
CA GLN A 277 8.51 17.95 -3.91
C GLN A 277 9.78 17.75 -4.76
N CYS A 278 10.27 16.51 -4.92
CA CYS A 278 11.32 16.19 -5.90
C CYS A 278 10.88 16.53 -7.33
N ALA A 279 9.67 16.14 -7.74
CA ALA A 279 9.14 16.41 -9.07
C ALA A 279 9.04 17.92 -9.34
N LEU A 280 8.53 18.67 -8.38
CA LEU A 280 8.42 20.14 -8.47
C LEU A 280 9.80 20.80 -8.57
N ALA A 281 10.78 20.37 -7.77
CA ALA A 281 12.13 20.92 -7.82
C ALA A 281 12.85 20.59 -9.14
N VAL A 282 12.71 19.37 -9.65
CA VAL A 282 13.27 18.94 -10.95
C VAL A 282 12.63 19.72 -12.10
N ALA A 283 11.31 19.90 -12.07
CA ALA A 283 10.61 20.72 -13.06
C ALA A 283 11.03 22.19 -13.00
N ALA A 284 11.18 22.76 -11.79
CA ALA A 284 11.66 24.13 -11.58
C ALA A 284 13.10 24.33 -12.06
N ALA A 285 13.94 23.29 -12.02
CA ALA A 285 15.28 23.29 -12.60
C ALA A 285 15.28 23.15 -14.15
N GLY A 286 14.10 23.05 -14.78
CA GLY A 286 13.94 23.05 -16.23
C GLY A 286 14.02 21.68 -16.90
N PHE A 287 14.01 20.58 -16.15
CA PHE A 287 14.07 19.23 -16.71
C PHE A 287 12.67 18.71 -17.06
N THR A 288 12.52 18.27 -18.31
CA THR A 288 11.28 17.67 -18.81
C THR A 288 11.13 16.20 -18.38
N PRO A 289 9.91 15.64 -18.33
CA PRO A 289 9.71 14.21 -18.02
C PRO A 289 10.50 13.26 -18.94
N THR A 290 10.65 13.60 -20.21
CA THR A 290 11.43 12.80 -21.18
C THR A 290 12.92 12.77 -20.82
N GLN A 291 13.49 13.92 -20.43
CA GLN A 291 14.88 14.00 -19.98
C GLN A 291 15.08 13.22 -18.68
N VAL A 292 14.16 13.37 -17.73
CA VAL A 292 14.17 12.62 -16.45
C VAL A 292 14.23 11.13 -16.71
N ASN A 293 13.32 10.59 -17.53
CA ASN A 293 13.30 9.16 -17.85
C ASN A 293 14.60 8.69 -18.51
N HIS A 294 15.18 9.50 -19.40
CA HIS A 294 16.47 9.20 -20.02
C HIS A 294 17.61 9.15 -19.00
N PHE A 295 17.69 10.13 -18.10
CA PHE A 295 18.71 10.17 -17.04
C PHE A 295 18.57 8.98 -16.09
N GLU A 296 17.35 8.65 -15.65
CA GLU A 296 17.11 7.51 -14.75
C GLU A 296 17.50 6.17 -15.37
N GLN A 297 17.28 6.00 -16.68
CA GLN A 297 17.75 4.83 -17.43
C GLN A 297 19.28 4.74 -17.45
N GLN A 298 19.96 5.85 -17.76
CA GLN A 298 21.43 5.90 -17.76
C GLN A 298 22.03 5.62 -16.38
N ILE A 299 21.47 6.21 -15.31
CA ILE A 299 21.92 5.98 -13.93
C ILE A 299 21.74 4.51 -13.55
N THR A 300 20.58 3.93 -13.87
CA THR A 300 20.29 2.51 -13.58
C THR A 300 21.26 1.58 -14.31
N ALA A 301 21.56 1.88 -15.58
CA ALA A 301 22.50 1.10 -16.38
C ALA A 301 23.94 1.17 -15.86
N ALA A 302 24.38 2.34 -15.38
CA ALA A 302 25.74 2.55 -14.91
C ALA A 302 26.06 1.85 -13.58
N ARG A 303 25.04 1.58 -12.74
CA ARG A 303 25.18 0.89 -11.44
C ARG A 303 26.23 1.52 -10.50
N LEU A 304 26.35 2.85 -10.55
CA LEU A 304 27.25 3.60 -9.69
C LEU A 304 26.75 3.67 -8.24
N ASP A 305 27.65 4.05 -7.33
CA ASP A 305 27.31 4.24 -5.93
C ASP A 305 26.33 5.41 -5.71
N PRO A 306 25.58 5.42 -4.60
CA PRO A 306 24.64 6.51 -4.29
C PRO A 306 25.33 7.87 -4.34
N GLY A 307 24.76 8.80 -5.12
CA GLY A 307 25.27 10.17 -5.28
C GLY A 307 26.31 10.33 -6.37
N GLN A 308 26.78 9.25 -7.00
CA GLN A 308 27.58 9.31 -8.23
C GLN A 308 26.66 9.27 -9.45
N LEU A 309 27.04 10.00 -10.50
CA LEU A 309 26.31 10.09 -11.75
C LEU A 309 27.21 9.71 -12.93
N PRO A 310 26.64 9.12 -13.99
CA PRO A 310 27.32 9.05 -15.28
C PRO A 310 27.62 10.45 -15.81
N ASP A 311 28.72 10.62 -16.56
CA ASP A 311 29.11 11.92 -17.16
C ASP A 311 28.02 12.51 -18.07
N THR A 312 27.12 11.67 -18.60
CA THR A 312 26.00 12.07 -19.46
C THR A 312 24.82 12.70 -18.71
N VAL A 313 24.81 12.62 -17.38
CA VAL A 313 23.72 13.12 -16.54
C VAL A 313 24.16 14.42 -15.85
N PRO A 314 23.44 15.55 -16.06
CA PRO A 314 23.81 16.82 -15.46
C PRO A 314 23.79 16.77 -13.92
N ALA A 315 24.83 17.30 -13.26
CA ALA A 315 24.86 17.41 -11.80
C ALA A 315 23.66 18.20 -11.23
N ALA A 316 23.24 19.25 -11.94
CA ALA A 316 22.08 20.06 -11.60
C ALA A 316 20.77 19.24 -11.47
N TYR A 317 20.65 18.12 -12.20
CA TYR A 317 19.51 17.21 -12.06
C TYR A 317 19.50 16.53 -10.69
N GLN A 318 20.64 16.00 -10.25
CA GLN A 318 20.77 15.38 -8.93
C GLN A 318 20.63 16.40 -7.80
N GLU A 319 21.13 17.62 -7.98
CA GLU A 319 20.94 18.73 -7.03
C GLU A 319 19.46 19.07 -6.86
N ALA A 320 18.70 19.14 -7.97
CA ALA A 320 17.26 19.38 -7.93
C ALA A 320 16.50 18.27 -7.20
N VAL A 321 16.85 17.00 -7.43
CA VAL A 321 16.29 15.85 -6.69
C VAL A 321 16.61 15.96 -5.19
N ALA A 322 17.85 16.28 -4.83
CA ALA A 322 18.27 16.41 -3.43
C ALA A 322 17.59 17.59 -2.73
N HIS A 323 17.42 18.72 -3.43
CA HIS A 323 16.71 19.89 -2.94
C HIS A 323 15.24 19.57 -2.69
N GLY A 324 14.54 19.00 -3.68
CA GLY A 324 13.13 18.63 -3.52
C GLY A 324 12.91 17.57 -2.44
N TRP A 325 13.85 16.66 -2.25
CA TRP A 325 13.79 15.70 -1.14
C TRP A 325 13.81 16.40 0.23
N LEU A 326 14.70 17.38 0.41
CA LEU A 326 14.78 18.17 1.65
C LEU A 326 13.51 19.02 1.85
N GLU A 327 12.99 19.64 0.78
CA GLU A 327 11.71 20.36 0.82
C GLU A 327 10.54 19.44 1.20
N GLY A 328 10.53 18.20 0.71
CA GLY A 328 9.58 17.17 1.12
C GLY A 328 9.63 16.86 2.61
N ILE A 329 10.82 16.66 3.15
CA ILE A 329 11.03 16.45 4.60
C ILE A 329 10.56 17.66 5.41
N ASN A 330 10.89 18.88 4.97
CA ASN A 330 10.45 20.11 5.63
C ASN A 330 8.93 20.29 5.56
N LEU A 331 8.30 19.92 4.44
CA LEU A 331 6.85 19.95 4.32
C LEU A 331 6.19 18.98 5.32
N ILE A 332 6.68 17.75 5.44
CA ILE A 332 6.18 16.81 6.45
C ILE A 332 6.40 17.34 7.87
N ARG A 333 7.51 18.04 8.13
CA ARG A 333 7.77 18.68 9.43
C ARG A 333 6.71 19.73 9.75
N LEU A 334 6.32 20.56 8.80
CA LEU A 334 5.27 21.57 9.00
C LEU A 334 3.88 20.94 9.17
N ILE A 335 3.58 19.88 8.43
CA ILE A 335 2.35 19.08 8.64
C ILE A 335 2.36 18.49 10.06
N GLY A 336 3.51 17.95 10.50
CA GLY A 336 3.72 17.48 11.87
C GLY A 336 3.59 18.58 12.92
N ALA A 337 3.99 19.81 12.61
CA ALA A 337 3.81 20.97 13.49
C ALA A 337 2.33 21.39 13.62
N ASN A 338 1.52 21.13 12.59
CA ASN A 338 0.06 21.29 12.64
C ASN A 338 -0.67 20.08 13.22
N SER A 339 0.03 18.98 13.50
CA SER A 339 -0.60 17.76 13.99
C SER A 339 -1.30 17.97 15.33
N ARG A 340 -2.48 17.36 15.46
CA ARG A 340 -3.17 17.19 16.73
C ARG A 340 -2.55 16.03 17.51
N TYR A 341 -2.25 14.94 16.81
CA TYR A 341 -1.70 13.71 17.37
C TYR A 341 -1.01 12.87 16.29
N PHE A 342 -0.28 11.84 16.75
CA PHE A 342 0.08 10.67 15.97
C PHE A 342 -0.57 9.42 16.58
N THR A 343 -1.36 8.68 15.80
CA THR A 343 -2.01 7.42 16.23
C THR A 343 -1.24 6.21 15.70
N ASP A 344 -1.37 5.05 16.35
CA ASP A 344 -0.82 3.78 15.86
C ASP A 344 -1.68 3.14 14.75
N GLY A 345 -2.95 3.52 14.65
CA GLY A 345 -3.92 2.90 13.74
C GLY A 345 -4.37 3.83 12.61
N ALA A 346 -4.06 3.45 11.35
CA ALA A 346 -4.38 4.28 10.17
C ALA A 346 -5.88 4.51 9.94
N GLY A 347 -6.74 3.58 10.38
CA GLY A 347 -8.20 3.74 10.29
C GLY A 347 -8.77 4.78 11.26
N LYS A 348 -8.04 5.18 12.31
CA LYS A 348 -8.54 6.16 13.29
C LYS A 348 -8.61 7.58 12.74
N VAL A 349 -7.68 7.95 11.85
CA VAL A 349 -7.63 9.33 11.34
C VAL A 349 -8.92 9.70 10.59
N PRO A 350 -9.42 8.90 9.63
CA PRO A 350 -10.70 9.20 9.00
C PRO A 350 -11.87 9.28 9.99
N VAL A 351 -11.94 8.39 10.98
CA VAL A 351 -13.00 8.41 12.01
C VAL A 351 -12.98 9.73 12.79
N ASP A 352 -11.81 10.14 13.28
CA ASP A 352 -11.68 11.39 14.02
C ASP A 352 -11.95 12.62 13.14
N VAL A 353 -11.68 12.54 11.84
CA VAL A 353 -12.04 13.59 10.89
C VAL A 353 -13.56 13.62 10.69
N SER A 354 -14.23 12.50 10.44
CA SER A 354 -15.70 12.48 10.28
C SER A 354 -16.42 12.97 11.53
N ASP A 355 -15.88 12.68 12.72
CA ASP A 355 -16.45 13.10 14.00
C ASP A 355 -16.10 14.56 14.37
N GLY A 356 -15.33 15.26 13.53
CA GLY A 356 -14.92 16.65 13.75
C GLY A 356 -13.85 16.85 14.83
N VAL A 357 -13.26 15.77 15.36
CA VAL A 357 -12.15 15.81 16.34
C VAL A 357 -10.87 16.37 15.70
N ALA A 358 -10.63 16.04 14.43
CA ALA A 358 -9.61 16.64 13.57
C ALA A 358 -10.30 17.29 12.35
N ALA A 359 -9.71 18.35 11.81
CA ALA A 359 -10.28 19.04 10.65
C ALA A 359 -9.87 18.37 9.32
N ALA A 360 -8.66 17.83 9.29
CA ALA A 360 -8.15 17.08 8.15
C ALA A 360 -7.14 16.02 8.60
N GLY A 361 -6.80 15.09 7.71
CA GLY A 361 -5.84 14.04 8.00
C GLY A 361 -5.38 13.29 6.75
N ILE A 362 -4.28 12.58 6.89
CA ILE A 362 -3.69 11.77 5.82
C ILE A 362 -4.26 10.36 5.88
N ALA A 363 -4.79 9.85 4.78
CA ALA A 363 -5.35 8.51 4.68
C ALA A 363 -5.08 7.88 3.32
N ILE A 364 -5.10 6.55 3.28
CA ILE A 364 -5.27 5.80 2.03
C ILE A 364 -6.75 5.84 1.64
N ASP A 365 -7.01 5.83 0.33
CA ASP A 365 -8.33 6.04 -0.22
C ASP A 365 -9.42 5.15 0.37
N PHE A 366 -9.22 3.85 0.48
CA PHE A 366 -10.28 2.97 0.94
C PHE A 366 -10.65 3.23 2.40
N TYR A 367 -9.72 3.70 3.26
CA TYR A 367 -10.11 4.14 4.61
C TYR A 367 -10.87 5.46 4.57
N GLY A 368 -10.41 6.42 3.76
CA GLY A 368 -11.08 7.72 3.60
C GLY A 368 -12.48 7.59 3.01
N ARG A 369 -12.62 6.88 1.89
CA ARG A 369 -13.87 6.66 1.15
C ARG A 369 -14.86 5.79 1.92
N PHE A 370 -14.39 4.71 2.56
CA PHE A 370 -15.27 3.92 3.42
C PHE A 370 -15.82 4.76 4.58
N GLN A 371 -14.97 5.58 5.22
CA GLN A 371 -15.44 6.47 6.27
C GLN A 371 -16.39 7.54 5.72
N ALA A 372 -16.09 8.12 4.54
CA ALA A 372 -16.96 9.10 3.88
C ALA A 372 -18.35 8.52 3.60
N GLU A 373 -18.44 7.27 3.16
CA GLU A 373 -19.71 6.59 2.91
C GLU A 373 -20.46 6.27 4.21
N SER A 374 -19.77 5.66 5.18
CA SER A 374 -20.39 5.19 6.43
C SER A 374 -20.78 6.31 7.39
N SER A 375 -20.21 7.50 7.23
CA SER A 375 -20.52 8.69 8.05
C SER A 375 -21.43 9.69 7.36
N LYS A 376 -22.10 9.36 6.24
CA LYS A 376 -23.11 10.25 5.66
C LYS A 376 -24.26 10.48 6.63
N ALA A 377 -24.76 11.72 6.68
CA ALA A 377 -25.99 12.05 7.36
C ALA A 377 -27.20 11.32 6.71
N ILE A 378 -28.34 11.30 7.41
CA ILE A 378 -29.57 10.65 6.92
C ILE A 378 -30.04 11.27 5.59
N ASP A 379 -29.79 12.55 5.38
CA ASP A 379 -30.10 13.27 4.13
C ASP A 379 -29.05 13.08 3.02
N GLY A 380 -27.99 12.29 3.27
CA GLY A 380 -26.91 12.01 2.35
C GLY A 380 -25.75 13.00 2.39
N THR A 381 -25.81 14.04 3.23
CA THR A 381 -24.74 15.03 3.37
C THR A 381 -23.46 14.36 3.91
N PRO A 382 -22.29 14.55 3.26
CA PRO A 382 -21.03 13.96 3.73
C PRO A 382 -20.44 14.78 4.89
N HIS A 383 -20.13 14.12 6.01
CA HIS A 383 -19.34 14.71 7.12
C HIS A 383 -17.82 14.65 6.86
N LEU A 384 -17.39 13.79 5.95
CA LEU A 384 -16.00 13.63 5.53
C LEU A 384 -15.92 13.60 4.01
N ILE A 385 -14.96 14.34 3.46
CA ILE A 385 -14.61 14.31 2.04
C ILE A 385 -13.17 13.79 1.93
N TYR A 386 -12.97 12.79 1.08
CA TYR A 386 -11.64 12.31 0.70
C TYR A 386 -11.26 12.84 -0.68
N ILE A 387 -10.03 13.32 -0.82
CA ILE A 387 -9.45 13.76 -2.10
C ILE A 387 -8.06 13.17 -2.28
N THR A 388 -7.72 12.86 -3.53
CA THR A 388 -6.37 12.49 -3.94
C THR A 388 -5.67 13.74 -4.49
N PRO A 389 -4.53 14.18 -3.93
CA PRO A 389 -3.78 15.32 -4.46
C PRO A 389 -3.38 15.14 -5.92
N ARG A 390 -3.80 16.06 -6.79
CA ARG A 390 -3.50 16.03 -8.22
C ARG A 390 -2.00 16.14 -8.44
N GLY A 391 -1.40 15.13 -9.09
CA GLY A 391 0.05 15.10 -9.32
C GLY A 391 0.88 14.94 -8.04
N GLY A 392 0.25 14.57 -6.91
CA GLY A 392 0.89 14.38 -5.62
C GLY A 392 0.75 12.96 -5.05
N SER A 393 0.08 12.03 -5.74
CA SER A 393 -0.05 10.64 -5.31
C SER A 393 0.14 9.69 -6.49
N SER A 394 0.87 8.60 -6.26
CA SER A 394 0.86 7.47 -7.18
C SER A 394 -0.44 6.68 -7.08
N VAL A 395 -0.69 5.85 -8.09
CA VAL A 395 -1.78 4.87 -8.14
C VAL A 395 -1.15 3.49 -8.11
N SER A 396 -1.23 2.84 -6.95
CA SER A 396 -0.64 1.52 -6.73
C SER A 396 -1.69 0.42 -6.83
N ALA A 397 -1.28 -0.77 -7.26
CA ALA A 397 -2.15 -1.92 -7.33
C ALA A 397 -2.07 -2.79 -6.06
N ASP A 398 -3.21 -3.36 -5.69
CA ASP A 398 -3.29 -4.41 -4.68
C ASP A 398 -3.45 -5.75 -5.41
N PRO A 399 -2.45 -6.65 -5.35
CA PRO A 399 -2.39 -7.75 -6.28
C PRO A 399 -2.86 -9.10 -5.70
N ILE A 400 -2.94 -10.08 -6.59
CA ILE A 400 -3.15 -11.50 -6.28
C ILE A 400 -2.05 -12.33 -6.95
N SER A 401 -1.52 -13.32 -6.23
CA SER A 401 -0.47 -14.23 -6.71
C SER A 401 -0.81 -15.69 -6.43
N LEU A 402 -0.40 -16.55 -7.36
CA LEU A 402 -0.43 -18.00 -7.19
C LEU A 402 0.81 -18.47 -6.42
N LEU A 403 0.59 -19.17 -5.31
CA LEU A 403 1.69 -19.71 -4.50
C LEU A 403 2.26 -20.98 -5.13
N ARG A 404 3.57 -21.16 -4.99
CA ARG A 404 4.29 -22.34 -5.49
C ARG A 404 3.82 -23.61 -4.79
N GLY A 405 3.53 -24.66 -5.56
CA GLY A 405 3.02 -25.92 -5.02
C GLY A 405 1.64 -25.78 -4.38
N ALA A 406 0.80 -24.88 -4.90
CA ALA A 406 -0.61 -24.73 -4.51
C ALA A 406 -1.36 -26.08 -4.63
N PRO A 407 -1.90 -26.65 -3.54
CA PRO A 407 -2.61 -27.93 -3.59
C PRO A 407 -3.81 -27.94 -4.54
N ASN A 408 -4.51 -26.81 -4.68
CA ASN A 408 -5.70 -26.65 -5.50
C ASN A 408 -5.45 -25.67 -6.66
N LYS A 409 -4.34 -25.84 -7.39
CA LYS A 409 -3.89 -24.90 -8.43
C LYS A 409 -4.98 -24.50 -9.44
N GLU A 410 -5.75 -25.45 -9.96
CA GLU A 410 -6.81 -25.13 -10.92
C GLU A 410 -7.91 -24.27 -10.28
N LEU A 411 -8.32 -24.58 -9.06
CA LEU A 411 -9.30 -23.81 -8.31
C LEU A 411 -8.79 -22.40 -7.97
N ALA A 412 -7.49 -22.29 -7.67
CA ALA A 412 -6.80 -21.03 -7.45
C ALA A 412 -6.85 -20.13 -8.70
N LEU A 413 -6.57 -20.71 -9.87
CA LEU A 413 -6.69 -20.01 -11.16
C LEU A 413 -8.14 -19.58 -11.45
N ARG A 414 -9.13 -20.41 -11.10
CA ARG A 414 -10.55 -20.02 -11.22
C ARG A 414 -10.90 -18.83 -10.33
N PHE A 415 -10.32 -18.74 -9.13
CA PHE A 415 -10.51 -17.59 -8.24
C PHE A 415 -9.85 -16.33 -8.80
N ILE A 416 -8.60 -16.42 -9.27
CA ILE A 416 -7.93 -15.29 -9.94
C ILE A 416 -8.77 -14.81 -11.13
N TYR A 417 -9.26 -15.74 -11.95
CA TYR A 417 -10.14 -15.42 -13.07
C TYR A 417 -11.41 -14.70 -12.62
N TYR A 418 -12.12 -15.24 -11.62
CA TYR A 418 -13.31 -14.62 -11.05
C TYR A 418 -13.06 -13.18 -10.58
N VAL A 419 -11.97 -12.95 -9.84
CA VAL A 419 -11.60 -11.62 -9.32
C VAL A 419 -11.44 -10.60 -10.45
N MET A 420 -10.92 -11.02 -11.60
CA MET A 420 -10.72 -10.14 -12.76
C MET A 420 -11.97 -9.99 -13.65
N THR A 421 -12.95 -10.89 -13.54
CA THR A 421 -14.21 -10.77 -14.31
C THR A 421 -15.06 -9.59 -13.84
N PRO A 422 -16.05 -9.14 -14.64
CA PRO A 422 -17.01 -8.15 -14.18
C PRO A 422 -17.73 -8.51 -12.87
N HIS A 423 -17.89 -9.79 -12.55
CA HIS A 423 -18.49 -10.20 -11.27
C HIS A 423 -17.60 -9.87 -10.07
N GLY A 424 -16.28 -10.06 -10.16
CA GLY A 424 -15.35 -9.71 -9.09
C GLY A 424 -15.11 -8.20 -9.02
N GLN A 425 -14.97 -7.55 -10.18
CA GLN A 425 -14.63 -6.13 -10.27
C GLN A 425 -15.73 -5.21 -9.77
N LYS A 426 -17.00 -5.58 -9.97
CA LYS A 426 -18.14 -4.82 -9.43
C LYS A 426 -18.14 -4.78 -7.90
N LEU A 427 -17.68 -5.83 -7.22
CA LEU A 427 -17.66 -5.89 -5.75
C LEU A 427 -16.87 -4.73 -5.12
N TRP A 428 -15.82 -4.26 -5.79
CA TRP A 428 -14.92 -3.25 -5.24
C TRP A 428 -15.58 -1.91 -4.98
N ASN A 429 -16.47 -1.45 -5.86
CA ASN A 429 -17.05 -0.11 -5.72
C ASN A 429 -18.57 -0.07 -5.74
N TYR A 430 -19.26 -1.11 -6.22
CA TYR A 430 -20.72 -1.06 -6.25
C TYR A 430 -21.31 -0.96 -4.84
N ARG A 431 -22.45 -0.28 -4.74
CA ARG A 431 -23.22 -0.18 -3.50
C ARG A 431 -23.83 -1.54 -3.14
N PRO A 432 -23.89 -1.90 -1.85
CA PRO A 432 -24.56 -3.12 -1.41
C PRO A 432 -25.99 -3.22 -1.95
N GLY A 433 -26.36 -4.41 -2.43
CA GLY A 433 -27.70 -4.69 -2.95
C GLY A 433 -27.93 -4.27 -4.42
N THR A 434 -26.96 -3.61 -5.07
CA THR A 434 -27.05 -3.32 -6.51
C THR A 434 -26.79 -4.59 -7.36
N PRO A 435 -27.32 -4.66 -8.60
CA PRO A 435 -27.12 -5.83 -9.46
C PRO A 435 -25.65 -6.18 -9.71
N GLY A 436 -25.22 -7.33 -9.20
CA GLY A 436 -23.83 -7.81 -9.32
C GLY A 436 -22.83 -7.11 -8.40
N GLY A 437 -23.29 -6.21 -7.53
CA GLY A 437 -22.49 -5.59 -6.48
C GLY A 437 -22.38 -6.46 -5.22
N PRO A 438 -21.73 -5.94 -4.16
CA PRO A 438 -21.65 -6.63 -2.88
C PRO A 438 -23.03 -6.81 -2.25
N ARG A 439 -23.15 -7.77 -1.33
CA ARG A 439 -24.41 -8.06 -0.64
C ARG A 439 -24.56 -7.26 0.64
N ARG A 440 -23.49 -7.18 1.44
CA ARG A 440 -23.54 -6.72 2.82
C ARG A 440 -22.66 -5.50 3.05
N PHE A 441 -21.47 -5.45 2.47
CA PHE A 441 -20.50 -4.40 2.75
C PHE A 441 -20.14 -3.59 1.51
N ALA A 442 -20.22 -2.26 1.63
CA ALA A 442 -19.58 -1.37 0.66
C ALA A 442 -18.07 -1.48 0.83
N LEU A 443 -17.35 -1.86 -0.23
CA LEU A 443 -15.90 -2.00 -0.17
C LEU A 443 -15.16 -0.68 -0.47
N CYS A 444 -15.80 0.24 -1.21
CA CYS A 444 -15.30 1.60 -1.51
C CYS A 444 -13.87 1.63 -2.08
N ARG A 445 -13.54 0.66 -2.94
CA ARG A 445 -12.24 0.51 -3.59
C ARG A 445 -12.34 0.72 -5.09
N MET A 446 -11.22 1.07 -5.73
CA MET A 446 -11.18 1.44 -7.14
C MET A 446 -10.92 0.19 -7.99
N PRO A 447 -11.90 -0.36 -8.75
CA PRO A 447 -11.68 -1.51 -9.62
C PRO A 447 -10.51 -1.23 -10.57
N ILE A 448 -9.72 -2.24 -10.93
CA ILE A 448 -8.63 -2.03 -11.89
C ILE A 448 -9.14 -2.02 -13.33
N THR A 449 -10.32 -2.59 -13.59
CA THR A 449 -10.83 -2.70 -14.97
C THR A 449 -11.11 -1.33 -15.59
N ARG A 450 -10.62 -1.16 -16.82
CA ARG A 450 -10.70 0.08 -17.61
C ARG A 450 -12.12 0.61 -17.85
N GLU A 451 -13.11 -0.27 -17.94
CA GLU A 451 -14.49 0.08 -18.28
C GLU A 451 -15.17 0.97 -17.24
N PHE A 452 -14.66 1.01 -16.01
CA PHE A 452 -15.18 1.88 -14.96
C PHE A 452 -14.77 3.35 -15.11
N TYR A 453 -13.84 3.66 -16.03
CA TYR A 453 -13.18 4.96 -16.10
C TYR A 453 -13.16 5.54 -17.52
N PRO A 454 -13.49 6.83 -17.69
CA PRO A 454 -13.36 7.51 -18.99
C PRO A 454 -11.93 7.47 -19.54
N ALA A 455 -10.91 7.74 -18.72
CA ALA A 455 -9.50 7.71 -19.17
C ALA A 455 -8.98 6.29 -19.37
N GLY A 456 -9.63 5.29 -18.76
CA GLY A 456 -9.33 3.88 -18.97
C GLY A 456 -9.88 3.36 -20.30
N SER A 457 -11.14 3.67 -20.62
CA SER A 457 -11.84 3.12 -21.79
C SER A 457 -12.59 4.19 -22.59
N SER A 458 -13.81 4.53 -22.18
CA SER A 458 -14.61 5.60 -22.78
C SER A 458 -15.66 6.08 -21.78
N THR A 459 -16.16 7.30 -21.97
CA THR A 459 -17.21 7.89 -21.14
C THR A 459 -18.50 7.05 -21.18
N GLU A 460 -18.89 6.55 -22.35
CA GLU A 460 -20.09 5.72 -22.52
C GLU A 460 -19.98 4.37 -21.80
N SER A 461 -18.77 3.81 -21.73
CA SER A 461 -18.51 2.58 -20.98
C SER A 461 -18.66 2.83 -19.48
N ALA A 462 -17.95 3.85 -18.96
CA ALA A 462 -17.97 4.20 -17.55
C ALA A 462 -19.36 4.59 -17.04
N ALA A 463 -20.14 5.32 -17.86
CA ALA A 463 -21.51 5.73 -17.53
C ALA A 463 -22.47 4.56 -17.25
N LYS A 464 -22.18 3.34 -17.74
CA LYS A 464 -22.99 2.14 -17.42
C LYS A 464 -22.81 1.69 -15.97
N HIS A 465 -21.71 2.05 -15.33
CA HIS A 465 -21.37 1.66 -13.97
C HIS A 465 -21.81 2.72 -12.95
N THR A 466 -21.79 4.01 -13.32
CA THR A 466 -22.14 5.16 -12.45
C THR A 466 -23.43 5.00 -11.63
N PRO A 467 -24.53 4.43 -12.17
CA PRO A 467 -25.75 4.26 -11.37
C PRO A 467 -25.59 3.33 -10.17
N TYR A 468 -24.52 2.52 -10.10
CA TYR A 468 -24.34 1.47 -9.10
C TYR A 468 -23.14 1.71 -8.17
N THR A 469 -22.17 2.53 -8.54
CA THR A 469 -20.91 2.77 -7.79
C THR A 469 -21.12 3.67 -6.55
N ASN A 470 -20.34 3.46 -5.49
CA ASN A 470 -20.34 4.37 -4.33
C ASN A 470 -19.76 5.73 -4.72
N ASP A 471 -18.72 5.72 -5.56
CA ASP A 471 -18.00 6.90 -6.02
C ASP A 471 -18.38 7.27 -7.46
N ASP A 472 -18.26 8.55 -7.81
CA ASP A 472 -18.32 8.97 -9.21
C ASP A 472 -16.97 8.70 -9.90
N LEU A 473 -16.81 7.48 -10.41
CA LEU A 473 -15.59 7.06 -11.10
C LEU A 473 -15.37 7.77 -12.46
N THR A 474 -16.32 8.61 -12.89
CA THR A 474 -16.19 9.45 -14.09
C THR A 474 -15.54 10.81 -13.80
N ASP A 475 -15.45 11.20 -12.53
CA ASP A 475 -14.74 12.40 -12.11
C ASP A 475 -13.23 12.23 -12.35
N PRO A 476 -12.55 13.13 -13.10
CA PRO A 476 -11.10 13.07 -13.30
C PRO A 476 -10.24 13.23 -12.03
N ASP A 477 -10.84 13.53 -10.87
CA ASP A 477 -10.21 13.48 -9.54
C ASP A 477 -10.34 12.14 -8.82
N ILE A 478 -11.14 11.23 -9.36
CA ILE A 478 -11.37 9.88 -8.85
C ILE A 478 -10.88 8.84 -9.86
N ASP A 479 -10.98 9.13 -11.16
CA ASP A 479 -10.50 8.28 -12.25
C ASP A 479 -9.02 7.95 -12.07
N VAL A 480 -8.75 6.71 -11.67
CA VAL A 480 -7.42 6.19 -11.36
C VAL A 480 -6.50 6.13 -12.57
N TYR A 481 -7.03 6.03 -13.79
CA TYR A 481 -6.22 6.11 -15.02
C TYR A 481 -5.82 7.56 -15.30
N ALA A 482 -6.72 8.52 -15.09
CA ALA A 482 -6.42 9.94 -15.19
C ALA A 482 -5.42 10.39 -14.10
N LEU A 483 -5.57 9.91 -12.88
CA LEU A 483 -4.64 10.16 -11.77
C LEU A 483 -3.25 9.57 -12.05
N ALA A 484 -3.18 8.32 -12.51
CA ALA A 484 -1.91 7.67 -12.85
C ALA A 484 -1.16 8.38 -13.99
N ALA A 485 -1.87 9.01 -14.93
CA ALA A 485 -1.25 9.78 -16.01
C ALA A 485 -0.64 11.11 -15.53
N ARG A 486 -1.02 11.62 -14.35
CA ARG A 486 -0.58 12.92 -13.81
C ARG A 486 0.56 12.82 -12.81
N PHE A 487 0.95 11.61 -12.42
CA PHE A 487 2.03 11.35 -11.48
C PHE A 487 2.97 10.31 -12.05
N SER A 488 4.27 10.60 -12.13
CA SER A 488 5.27 9.63 -12.60
C SER A 488 6.25 9.33 -11.48
N TYR A 489 6.08 8.18 -10.84
CA TYR A 489 6.97 7.73 -9.78
C TYR A 489 8.35 7.38 -10.33
N GLN A 490 9.38 7.90 -9.66
CA GLN A 490 10.79 7.67 -9.96
C GLN A 490 11.43 6.99 -8.74
N PRO A 491 11.62 5.65 -8.77
CA PRO A 491 12.04 4.89 -7.59
C PRO A 491 13.32 5.42 -6.96
N ARG A 492 14.29 5.88 -7.76
CA ARG A 492 15.58 6.36 -7.25
C ARG A 492 15.42 7.52 -6.27
N TRP A 493 14.44 8.40 -6.48
CA TRP A 493 14.29 9.62 -5.71
C TRP A 493 13.97 9.36 -4.23
N THR A 494 13.23 8.28 -3.93
CA THR A 494 12.67 8.06 -2.59
C THR A 494 12.65 6.61 -2.10
N ALA A 495 12.66 5.59 -2.97
CA ALA A 495 12.48 4.18 -2.55
C ALA A 495 13.55 3.70 -1.57
N ARG A 496 14.81 4.10 -1.76
CA ARG A 496 15.92 3.76 -0.84
C ARG A 496 15.85 4.55 0.48
N HIS A 497 15.12 5.65 0.50
CA HIS A 497 14.87 6.47 1.69
C HIS A 497 13.64 6.00 2.46
N PHE A 498 12.81 5.10 1.92
CA PHE A 498 11.53 4.72 2.52
C PHE A 498 11.64 4.23 3.98
N GLY A 499 12.64 3.44 4.32
CA GLY A 499 12.88 3.06 5.73
C GLY A 499 13.37 4.23 6.59
N ILE A 500 14.26 5.03 6.01
CA ILE A 500 14.93 6.17 6.66
C ILE A 500 13.93 7.27 7.00
N GLN A 501 13.03 7.61 6.06
CA GLN A 501 12.04 8.66 6.24
C GLN A 501 11.06 8.31 7.36
N ARG A 502 10.71 7.04 7.57
CA ARG A 502 9.83 6.61 8.67
C ARG A 502 10.44 6.95 10.02
N ASP A 503 11.74 6.65 10.17
CA ASP A 503 12.49 6.91 11.39
C ASP A 503 12.82 8.40 11.57
N LEU A 504 13.07 9.11 10.48
CA LEU A 504 13.26 10.56 10.49
C LEU A 504 11.99 11.29 10.91
N VAL A 505 10.83 10.93 10.34
CA VAL A 505 9.52 11.46 10.73
C VAL A 505 9.22 11.15 12.20
N LYS A 506 9.54 9.94 12.66
CA LYS A 506 9.42 9.57 14.07
C LYS A 506 10.25 10.52 14.96
N ALA A 507 11.52 10.70 14.67
CA ALA A 507 12.39 11.56 15.47
C ALA A 507 11.95 13.04 15.44
N MET A 508 11.58 13.56 14.26
CA MET A 508 11.31 14.98 14.07
C MET A 508 9.88 15.39 14.46
N CYS A 509 8.87 14.54 14.23
CA CYS A 509 7.46 14.90 14.45
C CYS A 509 6.83 14.24 15.69
N LEU A 510 7.26 13.02 16.05
CA LEU A 510 6.65 12.26 17.16
C LEU A 510 7.44 12.49 18.44
N ASP A 511 8.70 12.04 18.45
CA ASP A 511 9.53 12.02 19.65
C ASP A 511 9.96 13.44 20.08
N SER A 512 10.00 14.37 19.13
CA SER A 512 10.26 15.81 19.33
C SER A 512 9.01 16.68 19.12
N GLY A 513 7.82 16.06 19.03
CA GLY A 513 6.59 16.72 18.60
C GLY A 513 6.10 17.82 19.54
N ASN A 514 6.36 17.71 20.84
CA ASN A 514 5.98 18.75 21.81
C ASN A 514 6.76 20.04 21.55
N GLU A 515 8.08 19.95 21.40
CA GLU A 515 8.93 21.08 21.06
C GLU A 515 8.62 21.64 19.68
N LEU A 516 8.35 20.78 18.69
CA LEU A 516 7.95 21.20 17.34
C LEU A 516 6.69 22.07 17.37
N ARG A 517 5.63 21.60 18.05
CA ARG A 517 4.38 22.36 18.17
C ARG A 517 4.54 23.63 19.00
N ALA A 518 5.39 23.63 20.02
CA ALA A 518 5.69 24.82 20.80
C ALA A 518 6.40 25.90 19.97
N ALA A 519 7.41 25.51 19.18
CA ALA A 519 8.11 26.40 18.27
C ALA A 519 7.16 26.99 17.22
N TRP A 520 6.30 26.16 16.64
CA TRP A 520 5.33 26.58 15.65
C TRP A 520 4.25 27.48 16.23
N ALA A 521 3.81 27.23 17.47
CA ALA A 521 2.89 28.12 18.18
C ALA A 521 3.51 29.51 18.41
N ALA A 522 4.79 29.58 18.82
CA ALA A 522 5.51 30.84 18.99
C ALA A 522 5.61 31.61 17.66
N ILE A 523 6.04 30.96 16.58
CA ILE A 523 6.11 31.54 15.23
C ILE A 523 4.74 32.08 14.78
N ARG A 524 3.65 31.34 15.04
CA ARG A 524 2.28 31.79 14.71
C ARG A 524 1.85 33.00 15.52
N ALA A 525 2.19 33.04 16.81
CA ALA A 525 1.83 34.14 17.69
C ALA A 525 2.53 35.45 17.31
N THR A 526 3.70 35.38 16.68
CA THR A 526 4.52 36.55 16.31
C THR A 526 4.47 36.87 14.81
N GLY A 527 3.31 36.68 14.16
CA GLY A 527 3.09 37.10 12.78
C GLY A 527 3.36 36.03 11.71
N GLY A 528 3.63 34.79 12.14
CA GLY A 528 3.77 33.63 11.25
C GLY A 528 5.15 33.50 10.61
N PRO A 529 5.33 32.51 9.72
CA PRO A 529 6.65 32.16 9.14
C PRO A 529 7.37 33.31 8.45
N ALA A 530 6.64 34.15 7.70
CA ALA A 530 7.23 35.27 6.96
C ALA A 530 7.82 36.35 7.87
N ALA A 531 7.22 36.56 9.05
CA ALA A 531 7.73 37.49 10.05
C ALA A 531 8.90 36.94 10.87
N ASN A 532 9.13 35.62 10.83
CA ASN A 532 10.09 34.92 11.69
C ASN A 532 11.15 34.13 10.89
N PRO A 533 11.89 34.74 9.95
CA PRO A 533 12.81 34.02 9.06
C PRO A 533 13.92 33.27 9.81
N ARG A 534 14.45 33.85 10.89
CA ARG A 534 15.47 33.20 11.71
C ARG A 534 14.94 31.98 12.45
N ALA A 535 13.72 32.07 13.00
CA ALA A 535 13.09 30.92 13.65
C ALA A 535 12.80 29.81 12.64
N MET A 536 12.35 30.17 11.43
CA MET A 536 12.12 29.22 10.33
C MET A 536 13.40 28.50 9.90
N GLU A 537 14.52 29.22 9.77
CA GLU A 537 15.82 28.63 9.46
C GLU A 537 16.21 27.57 10.50
N LEU A 538 16.10 27.90 11.80
CA LEU A 538 16.39 26.98 12.90
C LEU A 538 15.42 25.79 12.93
N LEU A 539 14.13 26.03 12.67
CA LEU A 539 13.10 25.00 12.63
C LEU A 539 13.36 24.00 11.49
N GLN A 540 13.85 24.48 10.34
CA GLN A 540 14.00 23.70 9.10
C GLN A 540 15.39 23.08 8.92
N ARG A 541 16.41 23.53 9.66
CA ARG A 541 17.78 23.01 9.54
C ARG A 541 17.87 21.49 9.79
N PRO A 542 18.45 20.70 8.87
CA PRO A 542 18.65 19.26 9.05
C PRO A 542 19.75 18.94 10.09
N PRO A 543 19.72 17.75 10.72
CA PRO A 543 20.75 17.33 11.68
C PRO A 543 22.12 17.15 11.02
N ASP A 544 23.17 17.53 11.75
CA ASP A 544 24.57 17.37 11.34
C ASP A 544 25.21 16.05 11.80
N LEU A 545 24.56 15.34 12.74
CA LEU A 545 25.01 14.07 13.31
C LEU A 545 23.98 12.96 13.05
N PRO A 546 24.42 11.70 12.81
CA PRO A 546 25.81 11.23 12.82
C PRO A 546 26.65 11.67 11.61
N ALA A 547 25.99 12.14 10.55
CA ALA A 547 26.59 12.86 9.44
C ALA A 547 25.58 13.93 8.98
N PRO A 548 26.03 14.98 8.26
CA PRO A 548 25.13 15.99 7.70
C PRO A 548 24.03 15.35 6.87
N LEU A 549 22.77 15.47 7.29
CA LEU A 549 21.65 14.81 6.64
C LEU A 549 21.33 15.49 5.31
N ASN A 550 21.55 14.76 4.23
CA ASN A 550 21.16 15.11 2.88
C ASN A 550 20.71 13.84 2.13
N TRP A 551 20.29 14.00 0.88
CA TRP A 551 19.77 12.89 0.08
C TRP A 551 20.74 11.71 -0.02
N THR A 552 22.03 11.95 -0.23
CA THR A 552 23.05 10.90 -0.38
C THR A 552 23.45 10.31 0.97
N SER A 553 23.79 11.17 1.94
CA SER A 553 24.29 10.75 3.25
C SER A 553 23.24 9.98 4.06
N ALA A 554 21.96 10.28 3.85
CA ALA A 554 20.87 9.49 4.40
C ALA A 554 21.05 8.00 4.06
N ILE A 555 21.28 7.67 2.78
CA ILE A 555 21.43 6.28 2.34
C ILE A 555 22.74 5.66 2.86
N THR A 556 23.86 6.38 2.72
CA THR A 556 25.20 5.83 2.98
C THR A 556 25.51 5.72 4.46
N THR A 557 24.97 6.60 5.29
CA THR A 557 25.24 6.65 6.74
C THR A 557 24.24 5.82 7.53
N TYR A 558 22.97 5.81 7.12
CA TYR A 558 21.93 5.14 7.91
C TYR A 558 22.17 3.64 8.09
N ASN A 559 22.73 2.98 7.06
CA ASN A 559 23.00 1.54 7.11
C ASN A 559 24.29 1.17 7.85
N THR A 560 25.17 2.14 8.13
CA THR A 560 26.46 1.90 8.82
C THR A 560 26.35 2.07 10.33
N ILE A 561 25.25 2.65 10.81
CA ILE A 561 25.02 2.97 12.22
C ILE A 561 23.78 2.22 12.71
N ARG A 562 23.81 1.79 13.97
CA ARG A 562 22.65 1.15 14.59
C ARG A 562 21.46 2.12 14.59
N ARG A 563 20.30 1.63 14.13
CA ARG A 563 19.05 2.40 14.08
C ARG A 563 18.72 3.13 15.40
N GLU A 564 18.92 2.48 16.54
CA GLU A 564 18.65 3.07 17.86
C GLU A 564 19.51 4.32 18.13
N GLU A 565 20.77 4.27 17.70
CA GLU A 565 21.73 5.36 17.87
C GLU A 565 21.37 6.54 16.97
N THR A 566 21.03 6.28 15.70
CA THR A 566 20.54 7.30 14.77
C THR A 566 19.31 8.02 15.31
N LEU A 567 18.30 7.27 15.79
CA LEU A 567 17.08 7.84 16.37
C LEU A 567 17.38 8.70 17.60
N ARG A 568 18.28 8.24 18.48
CA ARG A 568 18.69 8.99 19.68
C ARG A 568 19.33 10.33 19.33
N GLN A 569 20.26 10.33 18.36
CA GLN A 569 20.94 11.53 17.92
C GLN A 569 20.00 12.53 17.24
N TRP A 570 19.18 12.06 16.29
CA TRP A 570 18.19 12.91 15.61
C TRP A 570 17.17 13.51 16.58
N THR A 571 16.63 12.71 17.50
CA THR A 571 15.67 13.21 18.50
C THR A 571 16.29 14.28 19.39
N THR A 572 17.52 14.07 19.85
CA THR A 572 18.25 15.06 20.67
C THR A 572 18.46 16.37 19.91
N TYR A 573 18.88 16.27 18.63
CA TYR A 573 19.05 17.41 17.76
C TYR A 573 17.74 18.18 17.55
N PHE A 574 16.66 17.51 17.13
CA PHE A 574 15.40 18.17 16.81
C PHE A 574 14.78 18.89 18.01
N ARG A 575 14.82 18.28 19.20
CA ARG A 575 14.37 18.96 20.43
C ARG A 575 15.14 20.25 20.69
N ALA A 576 16.47 20.23 20.53
CA ALA A 576 17.29 21.42 20.72
C ALA A 576 17.01 22.49 19.66
N ALA A 577 16.92 22.10 18.39
CA ALA A 577 16.64 22.99 17.27
C ALA A 577 15.27 23.67 17.41
N TYR A 578 14.23 22.92 17.80
CA TYR A 578 12.89 23.47 17.98
C TYR A 578 12.79 24.43 19.18
N ARG A 579 13.48 24.13 20.29
CA ARG A 579 13.58 25.09 21.41
C ARG A 579 14.28 26.38 20.99
N ALA A 580 15.35 26.28 20.21
CA ALA A 580 16.04 27.45 19.67
C ALA A 580 15.15 28.26 18.72
N ALA A 581 14.37 27.60 17.86
CA ALA A 581 13.40 28.26 16.99
C ALA A 581 12.30 28.98 17.79
N ALA A 582 11.76 28.34 18.84
CA ALA A 582 10.77 28.95 19.72
C ALA A 582 11.31 30.23 20.40
N ASN A 583 12.54 30.17 20.91
CA ASN A 583 13.21 31.33 21.51
C ASN A 583 13.44 32.45 20.49
N ALA A 584 13.88 32.11 19.28
CA ALA A 584 14.12 33.07 18.21
C ALA A 584 12.83 33.75 17.71
N ALA A 585 11.69 33.07 17.78
CA ALA A 585 10.39 33.65 17.43
C ALA A 585 9.83 34.58 18.53
N SER A 586 10.36 34.47 19.75
CA SER A 586 9.91 35.24 20.93
C SER A 586 10.77 36.48 21.19
N GLN A 587 11.82 36.69 20.40
CA GLN A 587 12.70 37.87 20.40
C GLN A 587 12.28 38.81 19.28
#